data_AF-A0A0C4EFP6-F1
#
_entry.id   AF-A0A0C4EFP6-F1
#
_cell.length_a   1.000
_cell.length_b   1.000
_cell.length_c   1.000
_cell.angle_alpha   90.00
_cell.angle_beta   90.00
_cell.angle_gamma   90.00
#
_symmetry.space_group_name_H-M   'P 1'
#
loop_
_entity.id
_entity.type
_entity.pdbx_description
1 polymer ?
#
loop_
_entity_poly.entity_id
_entity_poly.type
_entity_poly.pdbx_seq_one_letter_code
_entity_poly.pdbx_strand_id
1 'polypeptide(L)'
;MVPSYLDENRFLERLDEITAAAQTPAGVSSVPALHRFDAFMAAATGIMMSPDSARSLAFVAASLHGMAVRLLPLIFRPARTLDALHCICMLLVHALFSPSGGSAWHLLDMAMKTCISAGLHKEHGTGPHPATNEAGEHDPAWLFWTLYVHDRSLSSVMDRPFSIQDSDISVQIPTDDNGSPSEAIRAKRAACRHLIRHAQLISSFRDGGDSSSPVFSYSNLCFWRGSLAPAAEHLSVPVHEWTDFLDQQFCRALMCLIRPAALRKGTYARAVDPESPLGNVADVERDAIASCTRLIDRLYTRSRSDTCLSSTFHDAYDALSAVVMLVCLTRRRPGHVAALTQVLNPINKACAVITDISGRFHGLRAFQELAMQLALRVMGDGDCGPDKLPLAVPRRLRQSLQASFA
;
A
#
# COMPACT_ATOMS: atom_id res chain seq x y z
N MET A 1 -4.06 -7.09 -1.07
CA MET A 1 -5.52 -7.26 -1.17
C MET A 1 -5.91 -7.14 -2.63
N VAL A 2 -6.67 -8.10 -3.12
CA VAL A 2 -7.14 -8.13 -4.50
C VAL A 2 -8.27 -7.10 -4.64
N PRO A 3 -8.12 -6.11 -5.54
CA PRO A 3 -9.16 -5.13 -5.83
C PRO A 3 -10.52 -5.74 -6.14
N SER A 4 -11.61 -5.02 -5.83
CA SER A 4 -12.99 -5.45 -6.17
C SER A 4 -13.21 -5.71 -7.66
N TYR A 5 -12.47 -5.04 -8.54
CA TYR A 5 -12.58 -5.23 -9.99
C TYR A 5 -11.90 -6.51 -10.48
N LEU A 6 -11.05 -7.15 -9.66
CA LEU A 6 -10.40 -8.42 -9.98
C LEU A 6 -11.22 -9.58 -9.41
N ASP A 7 -11.77 -10.43 -10.27
CA ASP A 7 -12.55 -11.61 -9.88
C ASP A 7 -11.68 -12.87 -9.89
N GLU A 8 -11.64 -13.56 -8.75
CA GLU A 8 -10.87 -14.79 -8.57
C GLU A 8 -11.40 -15.94 -9.42
N ASN A 9 -12.74 -16.07 -9.51
CA ASN A 9 -13.36 -17.10 -10.32
C ASN A 9 -12.98 -16.95 -11.78
N ARG A 10 -12.92 -15.70 -12.25
CA ARG A 10 -12.50 -15.41 -13.62
C ARG A 10 -11.05 -15.78 -13.89
N PHE A 11 -10.16 -15.62 -12.92
CA PHE A 11 -8.77 -16.08 -13.06
C PHE A 11 -8.67 -17.60 -13.15
N LEU A 12 -9.46 -18.32 -12.35
CA LEU A 12 -9.54 -19.79 -12.42
C LEU A 12 -10.09 -20.24 -13.78
N GLU A 13 -11.15 -19.61 -14.27
CA GLU A 13 -11.69 -19.86 -15.61
C GLU A 13 -10.61 -19.64 -16.69
N ARG A 14 -9.81 -18.57 -16.61
CA ARG A 14 -8.72 -18.33 -17.57
C ARG A 14 -7.63 -19.40 -17.50
N LEU A 15 -7.35 -19.93 -16.32
CA LEU A 15 -6.38 -21.02 -16.15
C LEU A 15 -6.91 -22.32 -16.76
N ASP A 16 -8.20 -22.63 -16.53
CA ASP A 16 -8.88 -23.79 -17.10
C ASP A 16 -8.92 -23.72 -18.63
N GLU A 17 -9.20 -22.54 -19.20
CA GLU A 17 -9.13 -22.31 -20.65
C GLU A 17 -7.75 -22.64 -21.23
N ILE A 18 -6.67 -22.20 -20.56
CA ILE A 18 -5.30 -22.44 -21.03
C ILE A 18 -4.91 -23.90 -20.89
N THR A 19 -5.27 -24.55 -19.79
CA THR A 19 -4.96 -25.97 -19.57
C THR A 19 -5.71 -26.86 -20.56
N ALA A 20 -6.97 -26.54 -20.87
CA ALA A 20 -7.73 -27.21 -21.91
C ALA A 20 -7.11 -26.98 -23.30
N ALA A 21 -6.78 -25.73 -23.65
CA ALA A 21 -6.17 -25.40 -24.95
C ALA A 21 -4.80 -26.06 -25.15
N ALA A 22 -4.01 -26.24 -24.09
CA ALA A 22 -2.72 -26.93 -24.14
C ALA A 22 -2.83 -28.40 -24.55
N GLN A 23 -4.00 -29.04 -24.33
CA GLN A 23 -4.27 -30.42 -24.74
C GLN A 23 -4.74 -30.54 -26.19
N THR A 24 -5.03 -29.41 -26.85
CA THR A 24 -5.49 -29.37 -28.25
C THR A 24 -4.34 -29.11 -29.22
N PRO A 25 -4.43 -29.56 -30.49
CA PRO A 25 -3.41 -29.26 -31.51
C PRO A 25 -3.32 -27.77 -31.88
N ALA A 26 -4.36 -26.97 -31.60
CA ALA A 26 -4.33 -25.51 -31.75
C ALA A 26 -3.41 -24.83 -30.71
N GLY A 27 -3.14 -25.52 -29.59
CA GLY A 27 -2.28 -25.08 -28.50
C GLY A 27 -2.81 -23.84 -27.78
N VAL A 28 -2.01 -23.33 -26.84
CA VAL A 28 -2.36 -22.17 -26.01
C VAL A 28 -2.53 -20.89 -26.85
N SER A 29 -1.96 -20.83 -28.05
CA SER A 29 -2.06 -19.66 -28.96
C SER A 29 -3.49 -19.37 -29.45
N SER A 30 -4.39 -20.34 -29.41
CA SER A 30 -5.81 -20.15 -29.76
C SER A 30 -6.57 -19.33 -28.71
N VAL A 31 -6.09 -19.29 -27.47
CA VAL A 31 -6.68 -18.54 -26.36
C VAL A 31 -6.44 -17.03 -26.55
N PRO A 32 -7.44 -16.16 -26.29
CA PRO A 32 -7.28 -14.71 -26.36
C PRO A 32 -6.06 -14.21 -25.58
N ALA A 33 -5.37 -13.21 -26.15
CA ALA A 33 -4.13 -12.69 -25.56
C ALA A 33 -4.33 -12.17 -24.12
N LEU A 34 -5.48 -11.54 -23.84
CA LEU A 34 -5.82 -11.05 -22.51
C LEU A 34 -5.94 -12.19 -21.48
N HIS A 35 -6.58 -13.30 -21.83
CA HIS A 35 -6.77 -14.42 -20.90
C HIS A 35 -5.44 -15.11 -20.60
N ARG A 36 -4.59 -15.27 -21.62
CA ARG A 36 -3.21 -15.75 -21.45
C ARG A 36 -2.40 -14.83 -20.55
N PHE A 37 -2.50 -13.53 -20.77
CA PHE A 37 -1.86 -12.53 -19.92
C PHE A 37 -2.31 -12.68 -18.47
N ASP A 38 -3.62 -12.78 -18.22
CA ASP A 38 -4.21 -12.90 -16.89
C ASP A 38 -3.70 -14.13 -16.15
N ALA A 39 -3.73 -15.30 -16.78
CA ALA A 39 -3.27 -16.52 -16.15
C ALA A 39 -1.76 -16.51 -15.86
N PHE A 40 -0.94 -16.02 -16.81
CA PHE A 40 0.51 -15.92 -16.59
C PHE A 40 0.85 -14.93 -15.48
N MET A 41 0.17 -13.78 -15.42
CA MET A 41 0.38 -12.79 -14.37
C MET A 41 -0.13 -13.26 -13.00
N ALA A 42 -1.29 -13.91 -12.94
CA ALA A 42 -1.84 -14.48 -11.71
C ALA A 42 -0.90 -15.55 -11.15
N ALA A 43 -0.44 -16.49 -11.98
CA ALA A 43 0.51 -17.52 -11.59
C ALA A 43 1.86 -16.94 -11.15
N ALA A 44 2.43 -16.01 -11.93
CA ALA A 44 3.70 -15.36 -11.58
C ALA A 44 3.62 -14.60 -10.26
N THR A 45 2.52 -13.86 -10.04
CA THR A 45 2.31 -13.11 -8.80
C THR A 45 2.06 -14.04 -7.62
N GLY A 46 1.26 -15.09 -7.80
CA GLY A 46 1.00 -16.10 -6.77
C GLY A 46 2.27 -16.80 -6.29
N ILE A 47 3.16 -17.19 -7.21
CA ILE A 47 4.49 -17.74 -6.87
C ILE A 47 5.28 -16.75 -6.01
N MET A 48 5.28 -15.46 -6.38
CA MET A 48 6.02 -14.42 -5.64
C MET A 48 5.37 -14.05 -4.30
N MET A 49 4.08 -14.32 -4.12
CA MET A 49 3.35 -14.09 -2.87
C MET A 49 3.60 -15.19 -1.83
N SER A 50 3.97 -16.40 -2.23
CA SER A 50 4.35 -17.50 -1.32
C SER A 50 5.87 -17.45 -1.04
N PRO A 51 6.35 -17.38 0.22
CA PRO A 51 7.78 -17.30 0.52
C PRO A 51 8.56 -18.51 -0.01
N ASP A 52 8.01 -19.70 0.17
CA ASP A 52 8.68 -20.94 -0.23
C ASP A 52 8.73 -21.10 -1.75
N SER A 53 7.63 -20.78 -2.42
CA SER A 53 7.56 -20.76 -3.88
C SER A 53 8.45 -19.66 -4.47
N ALA A 54 8.53 -18.49 -3.83
CA ALA A 54 9.39 -17.40 -4.29
C ALA A 54 10.88 -17.77 -4.21
N ARG A 55 11.30 -18.58 -3.22
CA ARG A 55 12.69 -19.06 -3.12
C ARG A 55 13.02 -20.12 -4.17
N SER A 56 12.08 -21.04 -4.45
CA SER A 56 12.31 -22.20 -5.30
C SER A 56 11.97 -21.97 -6.79
N LEU A 57 10.97 -21.14 -7.07
CA LEU A 57 10.35 -20.95 -8.39
C LEU A 57 10.46 -19.51 -8.92
N ALA A 58 11.34 -18.66 -8.36
CA ALA A 58 11.54 -17.28 -8.84
C ALA A 58 11.79 -17.20 -10.36
N PHE A 59 12.60 -18.11 -10.91
CA PHE A 59 12.89 -18.15 -12.35
C PHE A 59 11.63 -18.47 -13.18
N VAL A 60 10.76 -19.35 -12.68
CA VAL A 60 9.49 -19.68 -13.33
C VAL A 60 8.56 -18.47 -13.31
N ALA A 61 8.44 -17.80 -12.16
CA ALA A 61 7.67 -16.55 -12.05
C ALA A 61 8.18 -15.46 -13.01
N ALA A 62 9.49 -15.29 -13.11
CA ALA A 62 10.11 -14.34 -14.04
C ALA A 62 9.84 -14.71 -15.51
N SER A 63 9.87 -16.00 -15.84
CA SER A 63 9.57 -16.49 -17.19
C SER A 63 8.10 -16.27 -17.56
N LEU A 64 7.17 -16.59 -16.67
CA LEU A 64 5.72 -16.35 -16.84
C LEU A 64 5.42 -14.86 -16.99
N HIS A 65 6.02 -14.02 -16.15
CA HIS A 65 5.94 -12.56 -16.28
C HIS A 65 6.45 -12.09 -17.65
N GLY A 66 7.61 -12.59 -18.09
CA GLY A 66 8.16 -12.27 -19.42
C GLY A 66 7.25 -12.70 -20.58
N MET A 67 6.57 -13.85 -20.45
CA MET A 67 5.58 -14.31 -21.42
C MET A 67 4.35 -13.40 -21.44
N ALA A 68 3.85 -12.98 -20.29
CA ALA A 68 2.74 -12.04 -20.18
C ALA A 68 3.08 -10.69 -20.84
N VAL A 69 4.25 -10.12 -20.53
CA VAL A 69 4.69 -8.83 -21.09
C VAL A 69 4.77 -8.86 -22.63
N ARG A 70 5.14 -10.00 -23.23
CA ARG A 70 5.16 -10.17 -24.70
C ARG A 70 3.78 -10.11 -25.35
N LEU A 71 2.70 -10.28 -24.59
CA LEU A 71 1.33 -10.20 -25.09
C LEU A 71 0.79 -8.75 -25.12
N LEU A 72 1.42 -7.82 -24.38
CA LEU A 72 0.95 -6.43 -24.28
C LEU A 72 0.74 -5.74 -25.64
N PRO A 73 1.62 -5.88 -26.66
CA PRO A 73 1.38 -5.26 -27.97
C PRO A 73 0.11 -5.75 -28.68
N LEU A 74 -0.37 -6.96 -28.34
CA LEU A 74 -1.61 -7.51 -28.90
C LEU A 74 -2.86 -6.97 -28.19
N ILE A 75 -2.71 -6.61 -26.91
CA ILE A 75 -3.79 -6.17 -26.01
C ILE A 75 -3.97 -4.64 -26.08
N PHE A 76 -2.86 -3.89 -26.08
CA PHE A 76 -2.86 -2.42 -26.03
C PHE A 76 -3.35 -1.83 -27.34
N ARG A 77 -4.68 -1.71 -27.45
CA ARG A 77 -5.36 -1.11 -28.59
C ARG A 77 -6.16 0.11 -28.12
N PRO A 78 -6.25 1.20 -28.92
CA PRO A 78 -6.97 2.40 -28.52
C PRO A 78 -8.43 2.13 -28.09
N ALA A 79 -9.11 1.20 -28.76
CA ALA A 79 -10.48 0.81 -28.45
C ALA A 79 -10.65 -0.02 -27.15
N ARG A 80 -9.54 -0.49 -26.54
CA ARG A 80 -9.52 -1.40 -25.38
C ARG A 80 -8.71 -0.81 -24.22
N THR A 81 -9.05 0.42 -23.87
CA THR A 81 -8.35 1.16 -22.80
C THR A 81 -8.49 0.47 -21.44
N LEU A 82 -9.64 -0.16 -21.15
CA LEU A 82 -9.85 -0.90 -19.89
C LEU A 82 -8.97 -2.15 -19.79
N ASP A 83 -8.83 -2.91 -20.87
CA ASP A 83 -7.93 -4.08 -20.92
C ASP A 83 -6.47 -3.65 -20.67
N ALA A 84 -6.05 -2.53 -21.29
CA ALA A 84 -4.71 -1.98 -21.08
C ALA A 84 -4.49 -1.55 -19.62
N LEU A 85 -5.46 -0.85 -19.01
CA LEU A 85 -5.39 -0.46 -17.61
C LEU A 85 -5.34 -1.67 -16.68
N HIS A 86 -6.16 -2.70 -16.92
CA HIS A 86 -6.13 -3.96 -16.18
C HIS A 86 -4.75 -4.63 -16.25
N CYS A 87 -4.16 -4.70 -17.44
CA CYS A 87 -2.80 -5.21 -17.59
C CYS A 87 -1.78 -4.40 -16.77
N ILE A 88 -1.83 -3.07 -16.81
CA ILE A 88 -0.93 -2.21 -16.03
C ILE A 88 -1.14 -2.44 -14.53
N CYS A 89 -2.38 -2.60 -14.07
CA CYS A 89 -2.68 -2.92 -12.68
C CYS A 89 -2.09 -4.27 -12.24
N MET A 90 -2.22 -5.32 -13.06
CA MET A 90 -1.63 -6.64 -12.77
C MET A 90 -0.10 -6.56 -12.69
N LEU A 91 0.53 -5.79 -13.59
CA LEU A 91 1.96 -5.52 -13.56
C LEU A 91 2.36 -4.74 -12.29
N LEU A 92 1.57 -3.73 -11.91
CA LEU A 92 1.77 -2.95 -10.69
C LEU A 92 1.76 -3.86 -9.46
N VAL A 93 0.74 -4.72 -9.32
CA VAL A 93 0.63 -5.66 -8.20
C VAL A 93 1.84 -6.61 -8.18
N HIS A 94 2.22 -7.17 -9.32
CA HIS A 94 3.42 -8.03 -9.42
C HIS A 94 4.71 -7.30 -9.00
N ALA A 95 4.88 -6.04 -9.42
CA ALA A 95 6.01 -5.20 -9.07
C ALA A 95 6.10 -4.88 -7.57
N LEU A 96 5.01 -5.05 -6.81
CA LEU A 96 5.06 -4.94 -5.34
C LEU A 96 5.86 -6.08 -4.69
N PHE A 97 5.85 -7.27 -5.32
CA PHE A 97 6.44 -8.50 -4.78
C PHE A 97 7.76 -8.89 -5.45
N SER A 98 7.93 -8.51 -6.72
CA SER A 98 9.10 -8.88 -7.52
C SER A 98 9.78 -7.68 -8.18
N PRO A 99 11.13 -7.56 -8.10
CA PRO A 99 11.87 -6.55 -8.84
C PRO A 99 11.79 -6.77 -10.36
N SER A 100 11.49 -7.99 -10.83
CA SER A 100 11.30 -8.29 -12.26
C SER A 100 10.09 -7.58 -12.85
N GLY A 101 9.10 -7.21 -12.02
CA GLY A 101 7.93 -6.44 -12.43
C GLY A 101 8.23 -5.00 -12.82
N GLY A 102 9.47 -4.55 -12.64
CA GLY A 102 9.87 -3.19 -12.90
C GLY A 102 9.45 -2.23 -11.79
N SER A 103 9.30 -0.96 -12.14
CA SER A 103 9.06 0.08 -11.15
C SER A 103 7.57 0.27 -10.87
N ALA A 104 7.11 -0.22 -9.72
CA ALA A 104 5.72 -0.10 -9.28
C ALA A 104 5.19 1.33 -9.35
N TRP A 105 5.98 2.33 -8.93
CA TRP A 105 5.51 3.72 -8.96
C TRP A 105 5.37 4.27 -10.38
N HIS A 106 6.23 3.89 -11.32
CA HIS A 106 6.08 4.30 -12.73
C HIS A 106 4.86 3.64 -13.37
N LEU A 107 4.60 2.36 -13.05
CA LEU A 107 3.41 1.64 -13.50
C LEU A 107 2.14 2.30 -12.96
N LEU A 108 2.14 2.68 -11.68
CA LEU A 108 1.04 3.42 -11.08
C LEU A 108 0.82 4.79 -11.75
N ASP A 109 1.88 5.57 -11.99
CA ASP A 109 1.79 6.87 -12.67
C ASP A 109 1.24 6.71 -14.10
N MET A 110 1.69 5.69 -14.83
CA MET A 110 1.17 5.35 -16.15
C MET A 110 -0.32 4.96 -16.09
N ALA A 111 -0.71 4.13 -15.11
CA ALA A 111 -2.09 3.72 -14.93
C ALA A 111 -3.00 4.91 -14.59
N MET A 112 -2.59 5.76 -13.64
CA MET A 112 -3.35 6.95 -13.24
C MET A 112 -3.49 7.93 -14.40
N LYS A 113 -2.42 8.23 -15.15
CA LYS A 113 -2.49 9.11 -16.33
C LYS A 113 -3.42 8.55 -17.41
N THR A 114 -3.34 7.26 -17.69
CA THR A 114 -4.22 6.59 -18.66
C THR A 114 -5.67 6.64 -18.18
N CYS A 115 -5.90 6.39 -16.89
CA CYS A 115 -7.22 6.42 -16.26
C CYS A 115 -7.85 7.82 -16.29
N ILE A 116 -7.06 8.85 -15.99
CA ILE A 116 -7.47 10.25 -16.06
C ILE A 116 -7.74 10.67 -17.51
N SER A 117 -6.84 10.34 -18.44
CA SER A 117 -7.01 10.63 -19.86
C SER A 117 -8.24 9.96 -20.47
N ALA A 118 -8.60 8.77 -19.97
CA ALA A 118 -9.81 8.06 -20.37
C ALA A 118 -11.09 8.64 -19.76
N GLY A 119 -10.98 9.59 -18.82
CA GLY A 119 -12.12 10.22 -18.17
C GLY A 119 -12.68 9.47 -16.96
N LEU A 120 -12.12 8.33 -16.55
CA LEU A 120 -12.69 7.42 -15.54
C LEU A 120 -12.87 8.03 -14.14
N HIS A 121 -12.23 9.17 -13.86
CA HIS A 121 -12.37 9.95 -12.62
C HIS A 121 -13.62 10.84 -12.60
N LYS A 122 -14.32 10.96 -13.73
CA LYS A 122 -15.52 11.80 -13.88
C LYS A 122 -16.79 10.96 -13.85
N GLU A 123 -17.85 11.54 -13.30
CA GLU A 123 -19.19 10.99 -13.45
C GLU A 123 -19.60 11.05 -14.93
N HIS A 124 -20.09 9.93 -15.43
CA HIS A 124 -20.64 9.85 -16.79
C HIS A 124 -22.16 9.91 -16.66
N GLY A 125 -22.80 10.71 -17.52
CA GLY A 125 -24.26 10.77 -17.57
C GLY A 125 -24.90 9.43 -17.96
N THR A 126 -26.19 9.44 -18.29
CA THR A 126 -26.97 8.23 -18.61
C THR A 126 -26.56 7.47 -19.88
N GLY A 127 -25.48 7.87 -20.55
CA GLY A 127 -24.93 7.22 -21.73
C GLY A 127 -23.79 6.23 -21.40
N PRO A 128 -23.52 5.24 -22.27
CA PRO A 128 -22.37 4.35 -22.10
C PRO A 128 -21.07 5.16 -22.07
N HIS A 129 -20.17 4.80 -21.15
CA HIS A 129 -18.86 5.42 -21.04
C HIS A 129 -18.09 5.17 -22.35
N PRO A 130 -17.37 6.16 -22.94
CA PRO A 130 -16.66 5.96 -24.22
C PRO A 130 -15.59 4.84 -24.14
N ALA A 131 -14.98 4.66 -22.97
CA ALA A 131 -14.11 3.50 -22.67
C ALA A 131 -14.82 2.13 -22.53
N THR A 132 -16.16 2.07 -22.49
CA THR A 132 -16.97 0.83 -22.41
C THR A 132 -17.67 0.50 -23.75
N ASN A 133 -17.17 1.00 -24.87
CA ASN A 133 -17.79 0.84 -26.20
C ASN A 133 -17.88 -0.61 -26.72
N GLU A 134 -17.31 -1.59 -26.02
CA GLU A 134 -17.54 -3.02 -26.22
C GLU A 134 -17.80 -3.68 -24.85
N ALA A 135 -18.35 -4.90 -24.84
CA ALA A 135 -18.61 -5.71 -23.65
C ALA A 135 -17.36 -5.86 -22.77
N GLY A 136 -17.10 -4.86 -21.94
CA GLY A 136 -15.93 -4.79 -21.08
C GLY A 136 -16.15 -5.65 -19.85
N GLU A 137 -15.20 -6.54 -19.56
CA GLU A 137 -15.24 -7.41 -18.38
C GLU A 137 -14.93 -6.67 -17.07
N HIS A 138 -14.60 -5.38 -17.15
CA HIS A 138 -14.12 -4.59 -16.03
C HIS A 138 -15.08 -3.44 -15.72
N ASP A 139 -15.45 -3.30 -14.44
CA ASP A 139 -16.18 -2.14 -13.96
C ASP A 139 -15.23 -0.92 -13.92
N PRO A 140 -15.48 0.12 -14.75
CA PRO A 140 -14.61 1.28 -14.86
C PRO A 140 -14.49 2.08 -13.55
N ALA A 141 -15.56 2.15 -12.76
CA ALA A 141 -15.58 2.88 -11.50
C ALA A 141 -14.74 2.16 -10.45
N TRP A 142 -14.89 0.83 -10.33
CA TRP A 142 -14.04 0.05 -9.42
C TRP A 142 -12.57 0.06 -9.83
N LEU A 143 -12.28 0.06 -11.13
CA LEU A 143 -10.91 0.17 -11.64
C LEU A 143 -10.27 1.52 -11.24
N PHE A 144 -10.98 2.62 -11.44
CA PHE A 144 -10.53 3.95 -11.00
C PHE A 144 -10.26 3.97 -9.49
N TRP A 145 -11.25 3.57 -8.68
CA TRP A 145 -11.10 3.63 -7.22
C TRP A 145 -10.02 2.72 -6.68
N THR A 146 -9.73 1.62 -7.37
CA THR A 146 -8.59 0.77 -7.05
C THR A 146 -7.28 1.48 -7.28
N LEU A 147 -7.11 2.09 -8.46
CA LEU A 147 -5.90 2.84 -8.79
C LEU A 147 -5.73 4.03 -7.84
N TYR A 148 -6.83 4.70 -7.47
CA TYR A 148 -6.84 5.74 -6.45
C TYR A 148 -6.30 5.23 -5.11
N VAL A 149 -6.76 4.07 -4.60
CA VAL A 149 -6.25 3.49 -3.35
C VAL A 149 -4.76 3.19 -3.44
N HIS A 150 -4.31 2.60 -4.56
CA HIS A 150 -2.88 2.35 -4.78
C HIS A 150 -2.06 3.65 -4.86
N ASP A 151 -2.61 4.71 -5.48
CA ASP A 151 -1.96 6.02 -5.54
C ASP A 151 -1.80 6.64 -4.16
N ARG A 152 -2.86 6.69 -3.35
CA ARG A 152 -2.75 7.23 -1.98
C ARG A 152 -1.81 6.41 -1.11
N SER A 153 -1.88 5.08 -1.23
CA SER A 153 -1.01 4.17 -0.49
C SER A 153 0.46 4.39 -0.86
N LEU A 154 0.83 4.22 -2.13
CA LEU A 154 2.22 4.22 -2.56
C LEU A 154 2.84 5.62 -2.53
N SER A 155 2.11 6.63 -2.98
CA SER A 155 2.62 8.01 -3.00
C SER A 155 2.78 8.57 -1.59
N SER A 156 1.97 8.12 -0.61
CA SER A 156 2.14 8.54 0.80
C SER A 156 3.44 8.03 1.42
N VAL A 157 3.79 6.75 1.26
CA VAL A 157 5.00 6.19 1.87
C VAL A 157 6.29 6.66 1.17
N MET A 158 6.21 6.93 -0.14
CA MET A 158 7.34 7.44 -0.92
C MET A 158 7.49 8.96 -0.83
N ASP A 159 6.58 9.64 -0.12
CA ASP A 159 6.53 11.11 -0.01
C ASP A 159 6.46 11.82 -1.37
N ARG A 160 5.64 11.26 -2.28
CA ARG A 160 5.38 11.78 -3.62
C ARG A 160 4.02 12.48 -3.69
N PRO A 161 3.83 13.47 -4.58
CA PRO A 161 2.49 14.04 -4.81
C PRO A 161 1.53 12.96 -5.31
N PHE A 162 0.25 13.13 -5.01
CA PHE A 162 -0.79 12.27 -5.57
C PHE A 162 -1.06 12.63 -7.03
N SER A 163 -1.57 11.67 -7.79
CA SER A 163 -1.76 11.80 -9.24
C SER A 163 -2.93 12.70 -9.62
N ILE A 164 -3.92 12.85 -8.74
CA ILE A 164 -5.11 13.70 -8.90
C ILE A 164 -5.52 14.27 -7.54
N GLN A 165 -6.11 15.47 -7.51
CA GLN A 165 -6.68 16.01 -6.27
C GLN A 165 -8.08 15.46 -6.03
N ASP A 166 -8.47 15.30 -4.77
CA ASP A 166 -9.80 14.78 -4.45
C ASP A 166 -10.93 15.71 -4.97
N SER A 167 -10.67 17.01 -5.10
CA SER A 167 -11.58 17.99 -5.69
C SER A 167 -11.86 17.79 -7.18
N ASP A 168 -10.98 17.09 -7.90
CA ASP A 168 -11.10 16.86 -9.34
C ASP A 168 -11.83 15.53 -9.67
N ILE A 169 -12.21 14.77 -8.64
CA ILE A 169 -12.90 13.48 -8.77
C ILE A 169 -14.40 13.70 -8.63
N SER A 170 -15.18 13.36 -9.66
CA SER A 170 -16.64 13.39 -9.60
C SER A 170 -17.31 12.02 -9.70
N VAL A 171 -16.59 10.99 -10.14
CA VAL A 171 -17.11 9.62 -10.15
C VAL A 171 -17.47 9.17 -8.73
N GLN A 172 -18.66 8.59 -8.56
CA GLN A 172 -19.13 8.14 -7.25
C GLN A 172 -18.48 6.81 -6.83
N ILE A 173 -18.38 6.58 -5.52
CA ILE A 173 -17.97 5.28 -4.99
C ILE A 173 -19.11 4.27 -5.28
N PRO A 174 -18.84 3.13 -5.95
CA PRO A 174 -19.89 2.17 -6.27
C PRO A 174 -20.59 1.64 -5.01
N THR A 175 -21.92 1.75 -4.99
CA THR A 175 -22.79 1.17 -3.96
C THR A 175 -23.22 -0.24 -4.34
N ASP A 176 -23.77 -0.99 -3.38
CA ASP A 176 -24.34 -2.30 -3.70
C ASP A 176 -25.67 -2.09 -4.43
N ASP A 177 -25.80 -2.61 -5.65
CA ASP A 177 -27.07 -2.60 -6.39
C ASP A 177 -28.11 -3.50 -5.71
N ASN A 178 -29.39 -3.19 -5.94
CA ASN A 178 -30.53 -3.99 -5.46
C ASN A 178 -30.61 -5.40 -6.09
N GLY A 179 -29.79 -5.70 -7.11
CA GLY A 179 -29.66 -7.02 -7.72
C GLY A 179 -28.71 -7.88 -6.89
N SER A 180 -29.27 -8.68 -5.97
CA SER A 180 -28.59 -9.46 -4.93
C SER A 180 -27.26 -10.10 -5.35
N PRO A 181 -26.10 -9.48 -5.05
CA PRO A 181 -24.81 -10.15 -5.16
C PRO A 181 -24.71 -11.23 -4.07
N SER A 182 -23.89 -12.26 -4.29
CA SER A 182 -23.48 -13.17 -3.21
C SER A 182 -22.95 -12.38 -2.00
N GLU A 183 -23.19 -12.89 -0.80
CA GLU A 183 -22.76 -12.24 0.45
C GLU A 183 -21.24 -11.98 0.48
N ALA A 184 -20.44 -12.90 -0.08
CA ALA A 184 -18.99 -12.72 -0.24
C ALA A 184 -18.63 -11.53 -1.15
N ILE A 185 -19.40 -11.31 -2.23
CA ILE A 185 -19.18 -10.18 -3.14
C ILE A 185 -19.54 -8.87 -2.44
N ARG A 186 -20.64 -8.83 -1.67
CA ARG A 186 -21.01 -7.66 -0.87
C ARG A 186 -19.93 -7.33 0.17
N ALA A 187 -19.42 -8.35 0.87
CA ALA A 187 -18.34 -8.18 1.85
C ALA A 187 -17.07 -7.63 1.20
N LYS A 188 -16.65 -8.18 0.05
CA LYS A 188 -15.50 -7.69 -0.72
C LYS A 188 -15.68 -6.23 -1.17
N ARG A 189 -16.86 -5.87 -1.67
CA ARG A 189 -17.19 -4.48 -2.06
C ARG A 189 -17.19 -3.55 -0.85
N ALA A 190 -17.75 -3.95 0.28
CA ALA A 190 -17.71 -3.18 1.52
C ALA A 190 -16.27 -2.94 2.01
N ALA A 191 -15.43 -3.97 1.98
CA ALA A 191 -14.00 -3.85 2.29
C ALA A 191 -13.29 -2.87 1.33
N CYS A 192 -13.59 -2.92 0.03
CA CYS A 192 -13.01 -1.98 -0.93
C CYS A 192 -13.48 -0.54 -0.69
N ARG A 193 -14.77 -0.31 -0.39
CA ARG A 193 -15.27 1.02 0.03
C ARG A 193 -14.54 1.53 1.27
N HIS A 194 -14.30 0.65 2.23
CA HIS A 194 -13.56 0.99 3.43
C HIS A 194 -12.10 1.40 3.14
N LEU A 195 -11.42 0.74 2.18
CA LEU A 195 -10.11 1.19 1.70
C LEU A 195 -10.14 2.54 1.00
N ILE A 196 -11.17 2.81 0.20
CA ILE A 196 -11.34 4.11 -0.44
C ILE A 196 -11.45 5.21 0.63
N ARG A 197 -12.22 4.98 1.70
CA ARG A 197 -12.32 5.91 2.83
C ARG A 197 -10.99 6.13 3.53
N HIS A 198 -10.19 5.07 3.73
CA HIS A 198 -8.83 5.21 4.27
C HIS A 198 -7.95 6.09 3.38
N ALA A 199 -7.97 5.84 2.07
CA ALA A 199 -7.20 6.58 1.10
C ALA A 199 -7.59 8.07 1.05
N GLN A 200 -8.89 8.39 1.17
CA GLN A 200 -9.39 9.77 1.33
C GLN A 200 -8.90 10.43 2.63
N LEU A 201 -8.87 9.70 3.76
CA LEU A 201 -8.27 10.22 5.00
C LEU A 201 -6.79 10.55 4.81
N ILE A 202 -6.02 9.65 4.19
CA ILE A 202 -4.61 9.90 3.86
C ILE A 202 -4.44 11.13 2.98
N SER A 203 -5.32 11.36 1.98
CA SER A 203 -5.27 12.57 1.17
C SER A 203 -5.53 13.82 2.00
N SER A 204 -6.59 13.81 2.82
CA SER A 204 -6.96 14.95 3.67
C SER A 204 -5.85 15.39 4.63
N PHE A 205 -5.02 14.46 5.13
CA PHE A 205 -3.90 14.79 6.02
C PHE A 205 -2.79 15.59 5.32
N ARG A 206 -2.67 15.42 4.00
CA ARG A 206 -1.65 16.07 3.16
C ARG A 206 -2.18 17.33 2.47
N ASP A 207 -3.44 17.34 2.07
CA ASP A 207 -4.09 18.48 1.42
C ASP A 207 -4.51 19.56 2.45
N GLY A 208 -4.72 19.15 3.70
CA GLY A 208 -5.05 20.06 4.80
C GLY A 208 -3.93 21.08 5.05
N GLY A 209 -4.19 22.34 4.70
CA GLY A 209 -3.47 23.50 5.23
C GLY A 209 -3.46 23.52 6.77
N ASP A 210 -2.88 24.56 7.39
CA ASP A 210 -2.71 24.69 8.84
C ASP A 210 -4.01 24.63 9.70
N SER A 211 -5.18 24.36 9.10
CA SER A 211 -6.51 24.50 9.71
C SER A 211 -7.12 23.22 10.32
N SER A 212 -6.71 21.99 9.95
CA SER A 212 -7.30 20.78 10.53
C SER A 212 -6.57 20.33 11.80
N SER A 213 -7.26 20.31 12.94
CA SER A 213 -6.71 19.78 14.19
C SER A 213 -6.22 18.33 14.01
N PRO A 214 -4.98 17.99 14.42
CA PRO A 214 -4.49 16.62 14.33
C PRO A 214 -5.33 15.66 15.18
N VAL A 215 -5.91 16.15 16.28
CA VAL A 215 -6.79 15.35 17.15
C VAL A 215 -8.11 15.01 16.43
N PHE A 216 -8.66 15.94 15.66
CA PHE A 216 -9.86 15.68 14.84
C PHE A 216 -9.58 14.60 13.78
N SER A 217 -8.44 14.73 13.08
CA SER A 217 -8.01 13.73 12.09
C SER A 217 -7.77 12.36 12.72
N TYR A 218 -7.20 12.31 13.93
CA TYR A 218 -7.03 11.09 14.71
C TYR A 218 -8.38 10.45 15.07
N SER A 219 -9.35 11.24 15.54
CA SER A 219 -10.70 10.76 15.85
C SER A 219 -11.38 10.11 14.64
N ASN A 220 -11.31 10.76 13.47
CA ASN A 220 -11.82 10.20 12.21
C ASN A 220 -11.12 8.89 11.83
N LEU A 221 -9.82 8.78 12.08
CA LEU A 221 -9.05 7.57 11.82
C LEU A 221 -9.46 6.42 12.76
N CYS A 222 -9.68 6.70 14.05
CA CYS A 222 -10.20 5.73 15.00
C CYS A 222 -11.60 5.24 14.62
N PHE A 223 -12.49 6.17 14.22
CA PHE A 223 -13.82 5.82 13.73
C PHE A 223 -13.75 4.94 12.48
N TRP A 224 -12.91 5.31 11.51
CA TRP A 224 -12.66 4.51 10.32
C TRP A 224 -12.26 3.09 10.70
N ARG A 225 -11.25 2.89 11.56
CA ARG A 225 -10.76 1.55 11.95
C ARG A 225 -11.86 0.64 12.52
N GLY A 226 -12.84 1.20 13.24
CA GLY A 226 -13.96 0.44 13.81
C GLY A 226 -15.12 0.15 12.84
N SER A 227 -15.21 0.87 11.72
CA SER A 227 -16.41 0.88 10.86
C SER A 227 -16.65 -0.36 10.00
N LEU A 228 -15.67 -1.26 9.85
CA LEU A 228 -15.78 -2.42 8.94
C LEU A 228 -16.17 -3.73 9.63
N ALA A 229 -16.14 -3.80 10.97
CA ALA A 229 -16.36 -5.04 11.71
C ALA A 229 -17.60 -5.86 11.24
N PRO A 230 -18.77 -5.25 10.94
CA PRO A 230 -19.95 -6.01 10.51
C PRO A 230 -19.82 -6.70 9.14
N ALA A 231 -19.01 -6.18 8.22
CA ALA A 231 -18.87 -6.76 6.87
C ALA A 231 -17.66 -7.70 6.74
N ALA A 232 -16.77 -7.73 7.75
CA ALA A 232 -15.55 -8.52 7.71
C ALA A 232 -15.79 -10.02 7.89
N GLU A 233 -16.89 -10.43 8.54
CA GLU A 233 -17.22 -11.83 8.83
C GLU A 233 -17.43 -12.68 7.57
N HIS A 234 -17.84 -12.05 6.47
CA HIS A 234 -18.17 -12.72 5.21
C HIS A 234 -17.05 -12.62 4.16
N LEU A 235 -15.87 -12.10 4.52
CA LEU A 235 -14.72 -12.07 3.63
C LEU A 235 -14.13 -13.48 3.46
N SER A 236 -13.67 -13.80 2.24
CA SER A 236 -12.92 -15.03 1.96
C SER A 236 -11.50 -15.03 2.56
N VAL A 237 -11.08 -13.91 3.15
CA VAL A 237 -9.78 -13.74 3.78
C VAL A 237 -9.90 -14.04 5.28
N PRO A 238 -8.97 -14.79 5.89
CA PRO A 238 -9.00 -15.02 7.33
C PRO A 238 -9.05 -13.71 8.13
N VAL A 239 -9.89 -13.66 9.17
CA VAL A 239 -10.11 -12.45 9.98
C VAL A 239 -8.79 -11.84 10.47
N HIS A 240 -7.84 -12.66 10.91
CA HIS A 240 -6.55 -12.19 11.41
C HIS A 240 -5.72 -11.46 10.34
N GLU A 241 -5.67 -11.98 9.10
CA GLU A 241 -4.95 -11.34 7.99
C GLU A 241 -5.57 -9.98 7.65
N TRP A 242 -6.90 -9.90 7.67
CA TRP A 242 -7.61 -8.66 7.45
C TRP A 242 -7.36 -7.63 8.55
N THR A 243 -7.45 -8.04 9.82
CA THR A 243 -7.18 -7.15 10.96
C THR A 243 -5.75 -6.64 10.97
N ASP A 244 -4.79 -7.50 10.61
CA ASP A 244 -3.38 -7.10 10.50
C ASP A 244 -3.17 -6.08 9.39
N PHE A 245 -3.84 -6.27 8.25
CA PHE A 245 -3.83 -5.30 7.18
C PHE A 245 -4.41 -3.95 7.62
N LEU A 246 -5.57 -3.94 8.29
CA LEU A 246 -6.18 -2.71 8.79
C LEU A 246 -5.28 -1.98 9.80
N ASP A 247 -4.62 -2.71 10.68
CA ASP A 247 -3.70 -2.12 11.64
C ASP A 247 -2.44 -1.54 10.96
N GLN A 248 -1.95 -2.18 9.91
CA GLN A 248 -0.86 -1.63 9.08
C GLN A 248 -1.30 -0.32 8.41
N GLN A 249 -2.52 -0.26 7.85
CA GLN A 249 -3.09 0.96 7.27
C GLN A 249 -3.29 2.06 8.33
N PHE A 250 -3.77 1.71 9.51
CA PHE A 250 -3.95 2.62 10.63
C PHE A 250 -2.61 3.21 11.10
N CYS A 251 -1.60 2.37 11.28
CA CYS A 251 -0.26 2.83 11.65
C CYS A 251 0.32 3.78 10.60
N ARG A 252 0.18 3.46 9.31
CA ARG A 252 0.62 4.36 8.23
C ARG A 252 -0.08 5.72 8.28
N ALA A 253 -1.39 5.71 8.53
CA ALA A 253 -2.17 6.93 8.68
C ALA A 253 -1.70 7.79 9.88
N LEU A 254 -1.41 7.16 11.03
CA LEU A 254 -0.81 7.86 12.17
C LEU A 254 0.55 8.48 11.85
N MET A 255 1.41 7.72 11.16
CA MET A 255 2.71 8.23 10.72
C MET A 255 2.54 9.39 9.73
N CYS A 256 1.50 9.36 8.90
CA CYS A 256 1.15 10.43 7.97
C CYS A 256 0.53 11.66 8.66
N LEU A 257 -0.12 11.48 9.80
CA LEU A 257 -0.72 12.55 10.59
C LEU A 257 0.31 13.37 11.37
N ILE A 258 1.34 12.71 11.92
CA ILE A 258 2.37 13.37 12.73
C ILE A 258 3.38 14.10 11.81
N ARG A 259 3.27 15.42 11.73
CA ARG A 259 4.10 16.27 10.85
C ARG A 259 5.50 16.52 11.43
N PRO A 260 6.55 16.66 10.60
CA PRO A 260 7.91 16.97 11.06
C PRO A 260 8.02 18.24 11.92
N ALA A 261 7.24 19.27 11.61
CA ALA A 261 7.20 20.51 12.40
C ALA A 261 6.72 20.28 13.84
N ALA A 262 5.81 19.32 14.05
CA ALA A 262 5.33 18.96 15.37
C ALA A 262 6.41 18.27 16.22
N LEU A 263 7.48 17.73 15.60
CA LEU A 263 8.56 16.99 16.27
C LEU A 263 9.68 17.88 16.83
N ARG A 264 9.67 19.20 16.56
CA ARG A 264 10.66 20.15 17.10
C ARG A 264 10.55 20.25 18.63
N LYS A 265 11.66 20.50 19.33
CA LYS A 265 11.67 20.72 20.79
C LYS A 265 10.81 21.94 21.17
N GLY A 266 10.04 21.84 22.26
CA GLY A 266 9.23 22.94 22.82
C GLY A 266 7.77 23.03 22.36
N THR A 267 7.36 22.34 21.29
CA THR A 267 5.94 22.29 20.85
C THR A 267 5.08 21.37 21.72
N TYR A 268 5.68 20.39 22.41
CA TYR A 268 4.97 19.43 23.26
C TYR A 268 4.20 20.13 24.41
N ALA A 269 4.78 21.18 25.00
CA ALA A 269 4.19 21.90 26.13
C ALA A 269 3.11 22.92 25.72
N ARG A 270 3.07 23.35 24.45
CA ARG A 270 2.12 24.36 23.94
C ARG A 270 0.80 23.76 23.45
N ALA A 271 0.71 22.44 23.31
CA ALA A 271 -0.42 21.73 22.68
C ALA A 271 -1.34 21.01 23.68
N VAL A 272 -1.12 21.16 24.98
CA VAL A 272 -1.96 20.54 26.02
C VAL A 272 -3.10 21.50 26.33
N ASP A 273 -4.23 21.33 25.64
CA ASP A 273 -5.49 21.89 26.09
C ASP A 273 -6.20 20.80 26.91
N PRO A 274 -6.18 20.88 28.26
CA PRO A 274 -6.63 19.78 29.13
C PRO A 274 -8.13 19.50 29.05
N GLU A 275 -8.93 20.37 28.42
CA GLU A 275 -10.40 20.25 28.36
C GLU A 275 -10.96 19.83 27.00
N SER A 276 -10.13 19.46 26.01
CA SER A 276 -10.67 19.03 24.71
C SER A 276 -11.37 17.66 24.80
N PRO A 277 -12.67 17.56 24.46
CA PRO A 277 -13.40 16.29 24.50
C PRO A 277 -12.92 15.27 23.46
N LEU A 278 -12.10 15.68 22.49
CA LEU A 278 -11.54 14.84 21.44
C LEU A 278 -10.20 14.18 21.82
N GLY A 279 -9.66 14.47 23.01
CA GLY A 279 -8.37 13.98 23.49
C GLY A 279 -7.22 14.97 23.23
N ASN A 280 -6.00 14.56 23.57
CA ASN A 280 -4.81 15.41 23.43
C ASN A 280 -3.80 14.83 22.40
N VAL A 281 -2.86 15.67 21.96
CA VAL A 281 -1.80 15.27 21.01
C VAL A 281 -0.89 14.17 21.60
N ALA A 282 -0.71 14.12 22.92
CA ALA A 282 0.10 13.08 23.56
C ALA A 282 -0.55 11.69 23.47
N ASP A 283 -1.87 11.59 23.41
CA ASP A 283 -2.59 10.34 23.18
C ASP A 283 -2.36 9.83 21.76
N VAL A 284 -2.41 10.73 20.77
CA VAL A 284 -2.06 10.42 19.37
C VAL A 284 -0.62 9.91 19.27
N GLU A 285 0.33 10.58 19.93
CA GLU A 285 1.74 10.15 19.94
C GLU A 285 1.92 8.80 20.67
N ARG A 286 1.17 8.55 21.75
CA ARG A 286 1.22 7.29 22.48
C ARG A 286 0.72 6.13 21.64
N ASP A 287 -0.41 6.30 20.95
CA ASP A 287 -0.94 5.26 20.06
C ASP A 287 -0.09 5.10 18.79
N ALA A 288 0.54 6.18 18.29
CA ALA A 288 1.51 6.09 17.21
C ALA A 288 2.72 5.23 17.60
N ILE A 289 3.30 5.44 18.79
CA ILE A 289 4.38 4.58 19.30
C ILE A 289 3.91 3.13 19.41
N ALA A 290 2.78 2.88 20.05
CA ALA A 290 2.26 1.52 20.24
C ALA A 290 1.99 0.83 18.90
N SER A 291 1.40 1.55 17.94
CA SER A 291 1.11 1.05 16.60
C SER A 291 2.35 0.78 15.77
N CYS A 292 3.38 1.64 15.85
CA CYS A 292 4.66 1.42 15.17
C CYS A 292 5.38 0.17 15.71
N THR A 293 5.40 -0.02 17.04
CA THR A 293 5.98 -1.23 17.65
C THR A 293 5.24 -2.49 17.18
N ARG A 294 3.91 -2.51 17.26
CA ARG A 294 3.08 -3.63 16.78
C ARG A 294 3.29 -3.92 15.29
N LEU A 295 3.39 -2.87 14.46
CA LEU A 295 3.66 -3.01 13.03
C LEU A 295 5.01 -3.70 12.79
N ILE A 296 6.08 -3.22 13.42
CA ILE A 296 7.42 -3.81 13.29
C ILE A 296 7.44 -5.26 13.77
N ASP A 297 6.85 -5.56 14.92
CA ASP A 297 6.79 -6.91 15.48
C ASP A 297 6.06 -7.89 14.55
N ARG A 298 4.99 -7.43 13.91
CA ARG A 298 4.25 -8.22 12.92
C ARG A 298 5.04 -8.41 11.63
N LEU A 299 5.60 -7.35 11.06
CA LEU A 299 6.43 -7.45 9.85
C LEU A 299 7.59 -8.42 10.09
N TYR A 300 8.21 -8.36 11.27
CA TYR A 300 9.25 -9.28 11.67
C TYR A 300 8.75 -10.72 11.78
N THR A 301 7.70 -10.97 12.57
CA THR A 301 7.11 -12.31 12.73
C THR A 301 6.71 -12.91 11.38
N ARG A 302 6.07 -12.11 10.52
CA ARG A 302 5.68 -12.49 9.16
C ARG A 302 6.89 -12.86 8.30
N SER A 303 7.97 -12.08 8.36
CA SER A 303 9.21 -12.37 7.62
C SER A 303 9.93 -13.64 8.08
N ARG A 304 9.61 -14.16 9.27
CA ARG A 304 10.17 -15.40 9.81
C ARG A 304 9.25 -16.61 9.62
N SER A 305 8.04 -16.39 9.12
CA SER A 305 7.07 -17.45 8.86
C SER A 305 7.09 -17.87 7.39
N ASP A 306 7.12 -19.18 7.13
CA ASP A 306 6.97 -19.72 5.78
C ASP A 306 5.49 -19.83 5.34
N THR A 307 4.54 -19.70 6.27
CA THR A 307 3.10 -19.82 5.98
C THR A 307 2.44 -18.50 5.62
N CYS A 308 3.09 -17.37 5.92
CA CYS A 308 2.54 -16.06 5.64
C CYS A 308 2.89 -15.57 4.23
N LEU A 309 2.14 -14.58 3.74
CA LEU A 309 2.48 -13.91 2.48
C LEU A 309 3.87 -13.25 2.53
N SER A 310 4.60 -13.36 1.41
CA SER A 310 5.88 -12.70 1.19
C SER A 310 5.77 -11.20 1.39
N SER A 311 6.79 -10.62 2.02
CA SER A 311 6.87 -9.17 2.18
C SER A 311 7.00 -8.47 0.83
N THR A 312 6.32 -7.34 0.70
CA THR A 312 6.38 -6.43 -0.44
C THR A 312 7.47 -5.39 -0.23
N PHE A 313 7.85 -4.65 -1.28
CA PHE A 313 8.74 -3.50 -1.09
C PHE A 313 8.08 -2.41 -0.23
N HIS A 314 6.74 -2.34 -0.21
CA HIS A 314 5.97 -1.38 0.57
C HIS A 314 6.20 -1.56 2.08
N ASP A 315 6.37 -2.81 2.53
CA ASP A 315 6.64 -3.13 3.93
C ASP A 315 7.99 -2.57 4.42
N ALA A 316 8.98 -2.40 3.53
CA ALA A 316 10.24 -1.76 3.90
C ALA A 316 10.09 -0.27 4.16
N TYR A 317 9.22 0.42 3.40
CA TYR A 317 8.90 1.82 3.67
C TYR A 317 8.16 1.99 4.99
N ASP A 318 7.21 1.09 5.26
CA ASP A 318 6.47 1.06 6.52
C ASP A 318 7.40 0.80 7.71
N ALA A 319 8.28 -0.20 7.62
CA ALA A 319 9.26 -0.52 8.65
C ALA A 319 10.21 0.65 8.93
N LEU A 320 10.76 1.28 7.89
CA LEU A 320 11.65 2.43 8.06
C LEU A 320 10.90 3.62 8.67
N SER A 321 9.69 3.92 8.19
CA SER A 321 8.87 5.03 8.71
C SER A 321 8.53 4.82 10.18
N ALA A 322 8.18 3.58 10.56
CA ALA A 322 7.86 3.22 11.93
C ALA A 322 9.08 3.38 12.86
N VAL A 323 10.27 2.95 12.42
CA VAL A 323 11.52 3.16 13.16
C VAL A 323 11.82 4.64 13.38
N VAL A 324 11.76 5.44 12.31
CA VAL A 324 12.00 6.88 12.40
C VAL A 324 11.00 7.52 13.37
N MET A 325 9.71 7.16 13.27
CA MET A 325 8.67 7.69 14.14
C MET A 325 8.87 7.30 15.61
N LEU A 326 9.22 6.03 15.89
CA LEU A 326 9.51 5.55 17.25
C LEU A 326 10.67 6.32 17.88
N VAL A 327 11.78 6.49 17.15
CA VAL A 327 12.94 7.25 17.65
C VAL A 327 12.56 8.70 17.91
N CYS A 328 11.91 9.36 16.95
CA CYS A 328 11.57 10.78 17.07
C CYS A 328 10.62 11.05 18.24
N LEU A 329 9.55 10.25 18.39
CA LEU A 329 8.56 10.44 19.46
C LEU A 329 9.12 10.07 20.84
N THR A 330 9.92 9.00 20.92
CA THR A 330 10.52 8.58 22.20
C THR A 330 11.50 9.62 22.73
N ARG A 331 12.31 10.25 21.85
CA ARG A 331 13.23 11.34 22.22
C ARG A 331 12.53 12.56 22.83
N ARG A 332 11.27 12.79 22.49
CA ARG A 332 10.49 13.94 22.99
C ARG A 332 9.97 13.74 24.40
N ARG A 333 9.93 12.50 24.90
CA ARG A 333 9.40 12.19 26.23
C ARG A 333 10.40 12.53 27.34
N PRO A 334 9.92 12.92 28.53
CA PRO A 334 10.77 13.00 29.72
C PRO A 334 11.36 11.61 30.01
N GLY A 335 12.64 11.55 30.41
CA GLY A 335 13.32 10.27 30.66
C GLY A 335 13.64 9.45 29.41
N HIS A 336 13.72 10.09 28.23
CA HIS A 336 13.93 9.42 26.94
C HIS A 336 15.13 8.46 26.88
N VAL A 337 16.20 8.66 27.67
CA VAL A 337 17.39 7.78 27.65
C VAL A 337 17.02 6.33 27.95
N ALA A 338 16.26 6.06 29.02
CA ALA A 338 15.83 4.70 29.37
C ALA A 338 14.82 4.13 28.37
N ALA A 339 13.91 4.98 27.86
CA ALA A 339 12.91 4.58 26.88
C ALA A 339 13.53 4.25 25.52
N LEU A 340 14.59 4.95 25.12
CA LEU A 340 15.32 4.72 23.88
C LEU A 340 16.01 3.35 23.85
N THR A 341 16.51 2.87 24.99
CA THR A 341 17.05 1.50 25.10
C THR A 341 16.00 0.45 24.75
N GLN A 342 14.73 0.68 25.09
CA GLN A 342 13.62 -0.22 24.73
C GLN A 342 13.29 -0.19 23.24
N VAL A 343 13.60 0.92 22.55
CA VAL A 343 13.39 1.08 21.09
C VAL A 343 14.43 0.32 20.27
N LEU A 344 15.57 -0.06 20.84
CA LEU A 344 16.61 -0.84 20.12
C LEU A 344 16.11 -2.18 19.59
N ASN A 345 15.28 -2.89 20.34
CA ASN A 345 14.73 -4.18 19.91
C ASN A 345 13.82 -4.03 18.66
N PRO A 346 12.81 -3.12 18.65
CA PRO A 346 12.09 -2.77 17.43
C PRO A 346 13.01 -2.35 16.27
N ILE A 347 14.05 -1.54 16.50
CA ILE A 347 14.98 -1.14 15.43
C ILE A 347 15.65 -2.37 14.83
N ASN A 348 16.16 -3.29 15.64
CA ASN A 348 16.83 -4.50 15.15
C ASN A 348 15.87 -5.40 14.36
N LYS A 349 14.63 -5.56 14.81
CA LYS A 349 13.59 -6.29 14.08
C LYS A 349 13.30 -5.67 12.72
N ALA A 350 13.14 -4.34 12.68
CA ALA A 350 12.94 -3.61 11.42
C ALA A 350 14.15 -3.71 10.49
N CYS A 351 15.38 -3.62 11.01
CA CYS A 351 16.61 -3.84 10.25
C CYS A 351 16.62 -5.22 9.59
N ALA A 352 16.22 -6.27 10.32
CA ALA A 352 16.14 -7.62 9.76
C ALA A 352 15.12 -7.72 8.62
N VAL A 353 13.92 -7.14 8.79
CA VAL A 353 12.89 -7.08 7.75
C VAL A 353 13.39 -6.33 6.51
N ILE A 354 13.97 -5.15 6.69
CA ILE A 354 14.48 -4.33 5.60
C ILE A 354 15.63 -5.05 4.87
N THR A 355 16.48 -5.77 5.61
CA THR A 355 17.58 -6.57 5.03
C THR A 355 17.02 -7.63 4.08
N ASP A 356 16.05 -8.43 4.52
CA ASP A 356 15.41 -9.45 3.68
C ASP A 356 14.78 -8.86 2.42
N ILE A 357 14.06 -7.73 2.56
CA ILE A 357 13.41 -7.06 1.43
C ILE A 357 14.46 -6.48 0.48
N SER A 358 15.52 -5.85 0.99
CA SER A 358 16.59 -5.24 0.18
C SER A 358 17.46 -6.27 -0.56
N GLY A 359 17.48 -7.51 -0.08
CA GLY A 359 18.05 -8.66 -0.79
C GLY A 359 17.36 -8.90 -2.14
N ARG A 360 16.04 -8.65 -2.22
CA ARG A 360 15.26 -8.69 -3.47
C ARG A 360 15.21 -7.33 -4.18
N PHE A 361 15.02 -6.26 -3.43
CA PHE A 361 14.89 -4.89 -3.94
C PHE A 361 16.13 -4.05 -3.59
N HIS A 362 17.19 -4.19 -4.38
CA HIS A 362 18.48 -3.55 -4.07
C HIS A 362 18.44 -2.02 -3.94
N GLY A 363 17.46 -1.34 -4.55
CA GLY A 363 17.24 0.10 -4.37
C GLY A 363 16.91 0.52 -2.93
N LEU A 364 16.62 -0.43 -2.04
CA LEU A 364 16.29 -0.19 -0.63
C LEU A 364 17.46 -0.39 0.33
N ARG A 365 18.68 -0.66 -0.14
CA ARG A 365 19.87 -0.80 0.74
C ARG A 365 20.12 0.44 1.60
N ALA A 366 19.84 1.63 1.06
CA ALA A 366 19.91 2.88 1.82
C ALA A 366 19.00 2.91 3.06
N PHE A 367 17.90 2.14 3.08
CA PHE A 367 17.01 2.06 4.23
C PHE A 367 17.63 1.23 5.35
N GLN A 368 18.33 0.15 4.98
CA GLN A 368 19.07 -0.69 5.92
C GLN A 368 20.19 0.11 6.60
N GLU A 369 20.97 0.85 5.81
CA GLU A 369 22.05 1.72 6.29
C GLU A 369 21.51 2.77 7.29
N LEU A 370 20.40 3.43 6.95
CA LEU A 370 19.77 4.41 7.83
C LEU A 370 19.27 3.78 9.13
N ALA A 371 18.57 2.64 9.07
CA ALA A 371 18.05 1.98 10.26
C ALA A 371 19.19 1.55 11.22
N MET A 372 20.30 1.06 10.67
CA MET A 372 21.50 0.70 11.44
C MET A 372 22.18 1.93 12.06
N GLN A 373 22.30 3.03 11.31
CA GLN A 373 22.82 4.30 11.84
C GLN A 373 21.95 4.86 12.98
N LEU A 374 20.63 4.72 12.87
CA LEU A 374 19.72 5.10 13.96
C LEU A 374 19.93 4.23 15.20
N ALA A 375 20.16 2.93 15.05
CA ALA A 375 20.49 2.05 16.17
C ALA A 375 21.76 2.52 16.90
N LEU A 376 22.85 2.78 16.16
CA LEU A 376 24.12 3.28 16.72
C LEU A 376 23.93 4.62 17.44
N ARG A 377 23.15 5.53 16.85
CA ARG A 377 22.88 6.85 17.44
C ARG A 377 22.05 6.76 18.71
N VAL A 378 21.13 5.79 18.80
CA VAL A 378 20.37 5.49 20.02
C VAL A 378 21.29 4.95 21.13
N MET A 379 22.34 4.19 20.78
CA MET A 379 23.34 3.70 21.73
C MET A 379 24.37 4.73 22.19
N GLY A 380 24.39 5.94 21.59
CA GLY A 380 25.34 7.00 21.91
C GLY A 380 26.63 6.98 21.06
N ASP A 381 26.78 6.00 20.16
CA ASP A 381 27.99 5.76 19.37
C ASP A 381 27.92 6.33 17.94
N GLY A 382 26.84 7.02 17.58
CA GLY A 382 26.53 7.38 16.18
C GLY A 382 26.64 8.88 15.83
N ASP A 383 27.63 9.24 15.02
CA ASP A 383 27.75 10.57 14.38
C ASP A 383 26.92 10.65 13.08
N CYS A 384 25.62 10.36 13.16
CA CYS A 384 24.70 10.59 12.04
C CYS A 384 24.25 12.06 12.03
N GLY A 385 25.12 12.94 11.55
CA GLY A 385 24.75 14.32 11.28
C GLY A 385 23.56 14.39 10.31
N PRO A 386 22.60 15.31 10.51
CA PRO A 386 21.43 15.49 9.64
C PRO A 386 21.75 15.73 8.15
N ASP A 387 23.02 15.99 7.82
CA ASP A 387 23.50 16.43 6.51
C ASP A 387 23.98 15.29 5.59
N LYS A 388 23.96 14.03 6.04
CA LYS A 388 24.41 12.85 5.25
C LYS A 388 23.33 11.77 5.01
N LEU A 389 22.04 12.14 5.07
CA LEU A 389 20.95 11.17 4.81
C LEU A 389 20.81 10.86 3.31
N PRO A 390 20.75 9.58 2.89
CA PRO A 390 20.61 9.21 1.49
C PRO A 390 19.37 9.82 0.82
N LEU A 391 19.50 10.29 -0.43
CA LEU A 391 18.38 10.87 -1.19
C LEU A 391 17.24 9.87 -1.47
N ALA A 392 17.55 8.56 -1.45
CA ALA A 392 16.55 7.50 -1.57
C ALA A 392 15.55 7.50 -0.40
N VAL A 393 15.91 8.08 0.75
CA VAL A 393 15.03 8.18 1.92
C VAL A 393 14.00 9.30 1.70
N PRO A 394 12.70 9.01 1.88
CA PRO A 394 11.63 10.00 1.75
C PRO A 394 11.95 11.31 2.49
N ARG A 395 11.68 12.45 1.84
CA ARG A 395 12.05 13.78 2.35
C ARG A 395 11.43 14.05 3.71
N ARG A 396 10.17 13.67 3.91
CA ARG A 396 9.47 13.76 5.20
C ARG A 396 10.22 13.06 6.33
N LEU A 397 10.74 11.84 6.11
CA LEU A 397 11.48 11.11 7.14
C LEU A 397 12.79 11.83 7.48
N ARG A 398 13.50 12.34 6.46
CA ARG A 398 14.70 13.16 6.67
C ARG A 398 14.41 14.41 7.49
N GLN A 399 13.32 15.11 7.18
CA GLN A 399 12.87 16.29 7.93
C GLN A 399 12.50 15.96 9.38
N SER A 400 11.84 14.82 9.63
CA SER A 400 11.51 14.35 10.99
C SER A 400 12.77 14.10 11.82
N LEU A 401 13.77 13.43 11.24
CA LEU A 401 15.05 13.21 11.89
C LEU A 401 15.77 14.54 12.17
N GLN A 402 15.86 15.42 11.17
CA GLN A 402 16.44 16.76 11.33
C GLN A 402 15.76 17.55 12.47
N ALA A 403 14.43 17.54 12.53
CA ALA A 403 13.67 18.23 13.57
C ALA A 403 13.86 17.64 14.98
N SER A 404 14.07 16.33 15.09
CA SER A 404 14.24 15.62 16.37
C SER A 404 15.67 15.68 16.90
N PHE A 405 16.67 15.82 16.01
CA PHE A 405 18.10 15.86 16.36
C PHE A 405 18.70 17.27 16.37
N ALA A 406 18.00 18.29 15.84
CA ALA A 406 18.27 19.69 16.16
C ALA A 406 18.00 19.97 17.65
#